data_AF-A0A8S0X921-F1
#
_entry.id   AF-A0A8S0X921-F1
#
_cell.length_a   1.000
_cell.length_b   1.000
_cell.length_c   1.000
_cell.angle_alpha   90.00
_cell.angle_beta   90.00
_cell.angle_gamma   90.00
#
_symmetry.space_group_name_H-M   'P 1'
#
loop_
_entity.id
_entity.type
_entity.pdbx_description
1 polymer ?
#
loop_
_entity_poly.entity_id
_entity_poly.type
_entity_poly.pdbx_seq_one_letter_code
_entity_poly.pdbx_strand_id
1 'polypeptide(L)'
;MFQDRAYQGSEFLELQWPDGWPIQPLYLNGGPWLSHFGHSITEFARICWCITGHTPIGAYYHHFKINEPHGCTCRAALQSHQHVLFRCCDQYSVHYPCFLRDIASFLKHNPMVFGFNWDPSGVG
;
A
#
# COMPACT_ATOMS: atom_id res chain seq x y z
N MET A 1 -0.32 -14.93 19.94
CA MET A 1 -1.57 -14.14 19.83
C MET A 1 -1.77 -13.47 18.46
N PHE A 2 -0.80 -13.50 17.52
CA PHE A 2 -0.95 -12.92 16.16
C PHE A 2 -0.80 -13.94 15.00
N GLN A 3 -0.91 -15.24 15.29
CA GLN A 3 -0.77 -16.31 14.29
C GLN A 3 -2.12 -16.82 13.77
N ASP A 4 -3.23 -16.32 14.31
CA ASP A 4 -4.56 -16.66 13.80
C ASP A 4 -4.81 -15.90 12.49
N ARG A 5 -5.05 -16.63 11.39
CA ARG A 5 -5.34 -16.05 10.07
C ARG A 5 -6.57 -15.12 10.11
N ALA A 6 -7.52 -15.36 10.99
CA ALA A 6 -8.69 -14.50 11.14
C ALA A 6 -8.33 -13.14 11.74
N TYR A 7 -7.28 -13.07 12.56
CA TYR A 7 -6.80 -11.84 13.22
C TYR A 7 -5.73 -11.10 12.40
N GLN A 8 -5.04 -11.81 11.50
CA GLN A 8 -4.02 -11.21 10.63
C GLN A 8 -4.59 -10.26 9.57
N GLY A 9 -5.90 -10.28 9.30
CA GLY A 9 -6.46 -9.59 8.14
C GLY A 9 -6.03 -10.24 6.82
N SER A 10 -6.79 -10.03 5.75
CA SER A 10 -6.55 -10.68 4.44
C SER A 10 -5.87 -9.78 3.40
N GLU A 11 -5.52 -8.55 3.78
CA GLU A 11 -5.07 -7.48 2.85
C GLU A 11 -3.56 -7.19 2.96
N PHE A 12 -2.81 -7.96 3.76
CA PHE A 12 -1.37 -7.78 3.86
C PHE A 12 -0.69 -8.20 2.57
N LEU A 13 0.24 -7.36 2.10
CA LEU A 13 1.04 -7.70 0.95
C LEU A 13 2.11 -8.73 1.32
N GLU A 14 2.10 -9.87 0.65
CA GLU A 14 3.15 -10.88 0.80
C GLU A 14 4.41 -10.43 0.06
N LEU A 15 5.43 -10.02 0.81
CA LEU A 15 6.71 -9.54 0.28
C LEU A 15 7.85 -10.49 0.62
N GLN A 16 8.93 -10.42 -0.17
CA GLN A 16 10.16 -11.18 0.03
C GLN A 16 11.37 -10.26 0.25
N TRP A 17 12.34 -10.75 1.01
CA TRP A 17 13.70 -10.24 1.10
C TRP A 17 14.46 -10.48 -0.22
N PRO A 18 15.56 -9.76 -0.50
CA PRO A 18 16.35 -9.98 -1.72
C PRO A 18 16.86 -11.40 -1.93
N ASP A 19 17.02 -12.18 -0.86
CA ASP A 19 17.42 -13.58 -0.85
C ASP A 19 16.23 -14.56 -1.04
N GLY A 20 15.01 -14.04 -1.21
CA GLY A 20 13.79 -14.81 -1.50
C GLY A 20 13.01 -15.25 -0.26
N TRP A 21 13.48 -14.95 0.96
CA TRP A 21 12.73 -15.29 2.18
C TRP A 21 11.51 -14.39 2.36
N PRO A 22 10.33 -14.94 2.73
CA PRO A 22 9.15 -14.13 2.98
C PRO A 22 9.37 -13.18 4.17
N ILE A 23 8.92 -11.95 4.02
CA ILE A 23 8.89 -10.95 5.08
C ILE A 23 7.70 -11.28 5.97
N GLN A 24 7.98 -11.67 7.22
CA GLN A 24 6.92 -11.82 8.21
C GLN A 24 6.59 -10.45 8.81
N PRO A 25 5.32 -10.02 8.83
CA PRO A 25 4.88 -8.88 9.61
C PRO A 25 5.09 -9.20 11.10
N LEU A 26 6.18 -8.70 11.67
CA LEU A 26 6.50 -8.86 13.09
C LEU A 26 6.19 -7.55 13.81
N TYR A 27 5.45 -7.64 14.90
CA TYR A 27 5.16 -6.50 15.79
C TYR A 27 6.40 -6.02 16.56
N LEU A 28 7.44 -6.87 16.66
CA LEU A 28 8.70 -6.53 17.32
C LEU A 28 9.52 -5.59 16.43
N ASN A 29 9.73 -4.35 16.91
CA ASN A 29 10.53 -3.31 16.26
C ASN A 29 10.10 -2.98 14.81
N GLY A 30 8.83 -3.21 14.46
CA GLY A 30 8.32 -2.99 13.11
C GLY A 30 8.90 -3.94 12.05
N GLY A 31 9.55 -5.03 12.46
CA GLY A 31 10.22 -5.98 11.58
C GLY A 31 11.51 -5.42 10.95
N PRO A 32 12.31 -6.27 10.28
CA PRO A 32 13.61 -5.85 9.75
C PRO A 32 13.50 -4.80 8.63
N TRP A 33 12.29 -4.67 8.04
CA TRP A 33 12.03 -3.78 6.90
C TRP A 33 11.91 -2.30 7.29
N LEU A 34 11.59 -2.00 8.55
CA LEU A 34 11.49 -0.63 9.05
C LEU A 34 12.81 0.15 8.84
N SER A 35 13.94 -0.51 9.09
CA SER A 35 15.27 0.09 8.95
C SER A 35 15.62 0.49 7.51
N HIS A 36 14.96 -0.11 6.52
CA HIS A 36 15.19 0.18 5.11
C HIS A 36 14.41 1.42 4.64
N PHE A 37 13.49 1.92 5.47
CA PHE A 37 12.58 3.01 5.15
C PHE A 37 12.51 3.99 6.31
N GLY A 38 13.25 5.09 6.22
CA GLY A 38 13.26 6.08 7.30
C GLY A 38 13.77 7.45 6.90
N HIS A 39 13.96 7.70 5.60
CA HIS A 39 14.47 8.99 5.13
C HIS A 39 13.37 10.06 5.08
N SER A 40 12.10 9.66 5.08
CA SER A 40 10.92 10.55 5.12
C SER A 40 9.75 9.89 5.84
N ILE A 41 9.09 10.64 6.74
CA ILE A 41 7.88 10.20 7.45
C ILE A 41 6.76 9.89 6.46
N THR A 42 6.63 10.68 5.40
CA THR A 42 5.59 10.51 4.37
C THR A 42 5.82 9.24 3.56
N GLU A 43 7.06 8.95 3.18
CA GLU A 43 7.40 7.70 2.47
C GLU A 43 7.14 6.49 3.37
N PHE A 44 7.52 6.59 4.63
CA PHE A 44 7.30 5.56 5.62
C PHE A 44 5.81 5.25 5.82
N ALA A 45 4.98 6.28 6.01
CA ALA A 45 3.52 6.13 6.14
C ALA A 45 2.90 5.45 4.91
N ARG A 46 3.32 5.85 3.71
CA ARG A 46 2.84 5.26 2.44
C ARG A 46 3.25 3.80 2.29
N ILE A 47 4.44 3.43 2.72
CA ILE A 47 4.88 2.04 2.76
C ILE A 47 4.03 1.25 3.74
N CYS A 48 3.79 1.77 4.95
CA CYS A 48 2.92 1.14 5.93
C CYS A 48 1.52 0.92 5.36
N TRP A 49 0.93 1.94 4.74
CA TRP A 49 -0.39 1.84 4.11
C TRP A 49 -0.38 0.78 3.00
N CYS A 50 0.60 0.80 2.10
CA CYS A 50 0.74 -0.20 1.04
C CYS A 50 0.93 -1.62 1.56
N ILE A 51 1.73 -1.84 2.62
CA ILE A 51 1.95 -3.19 3.15
C ILE A 51 0.70 -3.71 3.87
N THR A 52 0.00 -2.83 4.60
CA THR A 52 -1.14 -3.20 5.45
C THR A 52 -2.48 -3.18 4.71
N GLY A 53 -2.56 -2.64 3.50
CA GLY A 53 -3.80 -2.42 2.78
C GLY A 53 -4.67 -1.28 3.35
N HIS A 54 -4.28 -0.65 4.47
CA HIS A 54 -4.98 0.47 5.09
C HIS A 54 -4.70 1.80 4.39
N THR A 55 -4.87 1.82 3.07
CA THR A 55 -4.59 2.99 2.22
C THR A 55 -5.87 3.79 2.00
N PRO A 56 -5.81 5.14 1.95
CA PRO A 56 -6.96 6.00 1.69
C PRO A 56 -7.34 5.99 0.20
N ILE A 57 -7.80 4.85 -0.28
CA ILE A 57 -8.26 4.60 -1.65
C ILE A 57 -9.75 4.24 -1.66
N GLY A 58 -10.32 4.05 -2.84
CA GLY A 58 -11.74 3.77 -3.01
C GLY A 58 -12.30 2.63 -2.14
N ALA A 59 -11.57 1.53 -1.96
CA ALA A 59 -11.96 0.45 -1.07
C ALA A 59 -12.07 0.87 0.41
N TYR A 60 -11.14 1.72 0.88
CA TYR A 60 -11.18 2.29 2.23
C TYR A 60 -12.37 3.23 2.38
N TYR A 61 -12.56 4.16 1.44
CA TYR A 61 -13.70 5.09 1.49
C TYR A 61 -15.04 4.36 1.46
N HIS A 62 -15.17 3.32 0.64
CA HIS A 62 -16.35 2.46 0.62
C HIS A 62 -16.58 1.75 1.96
N HIS A 63 -15.53 1.14 2.55
CA HIS A 63 -15.63 0.43 3.82
C HIS A 63 -16.08 1.34 4.98
N PHE A 64 -15.49 2.53 5.06
CA PHE A 64 -15.78 3.51 6.11
C PHE A 64 -16.94 4.45 5.77
N LYS A 65 -17.65 4.24 4.65
CA LYS A 65 -18.79 5.05 4.18
C LYS A 65 -18.45 6.54 4.04
N ILE A 66 -17.23 6.84 3.60
CA ILE A 66 -16.75 8.18 3.33
C ILE A 66 -17.24 8.61 1.94
N ASN A 67 -17.78 9.83 1.85
CA ASN A 67 -18.32 10.40 0.62
C ASN A 67 -17.23 10.97 -0.29
N GLU A 68 -16.34 10.09 -0.73
CA GLU A 68 -15.24 10.37 -1.66
C GLU A 68 -15.35 9.45 -2.88
N PRO A 69 -14.70 9.75 -4.02
CA PRO A 69 -14.70 8.86 -5.18
C PRO A 69 -14.18 7.47 -4.84
N HIS A 70 -14.95 6.43 -5.17
CA HIS A 70 -14.54 5.02 -4.95
C HIS A 70 -13.89 4.39 -6.18
N GLY A 71 -14.21 4.90 -7.37
CA GLY A 71 -13.70 4.35 -8.63
C GLY A 71 -12.27 4.77 -8.93
N CYS A 72 -11.59 4.00 -9.77
CA CYS A 72 -10.29 4.38 -10.33
C CYS A 72 -10.49 5.18 -11.63
N THR A 73 -9.55 6.07 -11.89
CA THR A 73 -9.43 6.84 -13.14
C THR A 73 -9.29 5.96 -14.39
N CYS A 74 -8.77 4.73 -14.26
CA CYS A 74 -8.77 3.72 -15.33
C CYS A 74 -10.14 3.04 -15.53
N ARG A 75 -11.22 3.62 -14.98
CA ARG A 75 -12.62 3.16 -15.03
C ARG A 75 -12.93 1.88 -14.24
N ALA A 76 -12.02 1.43 -13.36
CA ALA A 76 -12.38 0.38 -12.43
C ALA A 76 -13.44 0.90 -11.45
N ALA A 77 -14.52 0.14 -11.24
CA ALA A 77 -15.64 0.55 -10.38
C ALA A 77 -15.24 0.75 -8.91
N LEU A 78 -14.20 0.05 -8.46
CA LEU A 78 -13.62 0.17 -7.13
C LEU A 78 -12.10 0.16 -7.22
N GLN A 79 -11.47 1.20 -6.70
CA GLN A 79 -10.02 1.26 -6.52
C GLN A 79 -9.64 0.47 -5.26
N SER A 80 -9.27 -0.79 -5.43
CA SER A 80 -8.77 -1.66 -4.37
C SER A 80 -7.24 -1.71 -4.33
N HIS A 81 -6.70 -2.21 -3.22
CA HIS A 81 -5.26 -2.40 -3.06
C HIS A 81 -4.69 -3.31 -4.16
N GLN A 82 -5.37 -4.44 -4.41
CA GLN A 82 -5.03 -5.35 -5.50
C GLN A 82 -5.13 -4.69 -6.88
N HIS A 83 -6.14 -3.83 -7.10
CA HIS A 83 -6.29 -3.14 -8.37
C HIS A 83 -5.09 -2.22 -8.64
N VAL A 84 -4.72 -1.38 -7.68
CA VAL A 84 -3.63 -0.43 -7.80
C VAL A 84 -2.29 -1.11 -8.05
N LEU A 85 -1.99 -2.20 -7.33
CA LEU A 85 -0.71 -2.90 -7.44
C LEU A 85 -0.61 -3.83 -8.65
N PHE A 86 -1.71 -4.46 -9.06
CA PHE A 86 -1.66 -5.59 -9.98
C PHE A 86 -2.48 -5.43 -11.28
N ARG A 87 -3.39 -4.45 -11.36
CA ARG A 87 -4.37 -4.41 -12.47
C ARG A 87 -4.57 -3.05 -13.12
N CYS A 88 -4.10 -1.97 -12.51
CA CYS A 88 -4.30 -0.63 -13.01
C CYS A 88 -3.34 -0.34 -14.17
N CYS A 89 -3.78 -0.63 -15.39
CA CYS A 89 -2.97 -0.51 -16.61
C CYS A 89 -2.73 0.94 -17.06
N ASP A 90 -3.59 1.88 -16.66
CA ASP A 90 -3.56 3.24 -17.19
C ASP A 90 -2.76 4.22 -16.31
N GLN A 91 -2.57 3.91 -15.02
CA GLN A 91 -2.02 4.87 -14.06
C GLN A 91 -0.69 4.46 -13.45
N TYR A 92 -0.42 3.17 -13.31
CA TYR A 92 0.72 2.70 -12.53
C TYR A 92 1.54 1.68 -13.32
N SER A 93 2.86 1.68 -13.10
CA SER A 93 3.76 0.73 -13.73
C SER A 93 3.40 -0.71 -13.32
N VAL A 94 3.23 -1.61 -14.29
CA VAL A 94 2.82 -3.03 -14.11
C VAL A 94 3.97 -3.90 -13.58
N HIS A 95 4.85 -3.34 -12.76
CA HIS A 95 5.83 -4.13 -12.03
C HIS A 95 5.20 -4.62 -10.73
N TYR A 96 4.78 -5.88 -10.76
CA TYR A 96 4.27 -6.60 -9.61
C TYR A 96 5.35 -6.62 -8.51
N PRO A 97 5.10 -5.96 -7.37
CA PRO A 97 6.11 -5.90 -6.33
C PRO A 97 6.15 -7.25 -5.60
N CYS A 98 7.24 -7.99 -5.78
CA CYS A 98 7.52 -9.22 -5.04
C CYS A 98 8.48 -8.95 -3.88
N PHE A 99 9.35 -7.97 -4.04
CA PHE A 99 10.36 -7.60 -3.06
C PHE A 99 10.06 -6.24 -2.44
N LEU A 100 10.54 -6.05 -1.22
CA LEU A 100 10.43 -4.79 -0.49
C LEU A 100 10.97 -3.57 -1.30
N ARG A 101 12.07 -3.77 -2.04
CA ARG A 101 12.65 -2.75 -2.93
C ARG A 101 11.75 -2.39 -4.11
N ASP A 102 10.88 -3.30 -4.55
CA ASP A 102 9.95 -3.07 -5.65
C ASP A 102 8.84 -2.13 -5.19
N ILE A 103 8.37 -2.30 -3.94
CA ILE A 103 7.44 -1.35 -3.30
C ILE A 103 8.05 0.03 -3.19
N ALA A 104 9.28 0.12 -2.71
CA ALA A 104 9.99 1.39 -2.60
C ALA A 104 10.09 2.09 -3.96
N SER A 105 10.47 1.33 -4.99
CA SER A 105 10.56 1.82 -6.36
C SER A 105 9.19 2.23 -6.91
N PHE A 106 8.15 1.44 -6.69
CA PHE A 106 6.78 1.74 -7.10
C PHE A 106 6.28 3.05 -6.48
N LEU A 107 6.43 3.25 -5.17
CA LEU A 107 5.98 4.44 -4.48
C LEU A 107 6.76 5.70 -4.87
N LYS A 108 8.04 5.55 -5.24
CA LYS A 108 8.89 6.62 -5.77
C LYS A 108 8.44 7.06 -7.17
N HIS A 109 8.09 6.12 -8.05
CA HIS A 109 7.59 6.43 -9.39
C HIS A 109 6.14 6.95 -9.39
N ASN A 110 5.37 6.60 -8.36
CA ASN A 110 3.96 6.98 -8.23
C ASN A 110 3.77 7.78 -6.94
N PRO A 111 4.26 9.03 -6.84
CA PRO A 111 4.33 9.77 -5.57
C PRO A 111 2.96 10.03 -4.90
N MET A 112 1.89 9.98 -5.68
CA MET A 112 0.51 10.21 -5.22
C MET A 112 -0.21 8.93 -4.78
N VAL A 113 0.33 7.75 -5.09
CA VAL A 113 -0.37 6.49 -4.79
C VAL A 113 -0.32 6.19 -3.29
N PHE A 114 -1.45 5.69 -2.78
CA PHE A 114 -1.68 5.33 -1.37
C PHE A 114 -1.50 6.45 -0.36
N GLY A 115 -1.33 7.70 -0.79
CA GLY A 115 -1.41 8.86 0.09
C GLY A 115 -2.84 9.39 0.16
N PHE A 116 -3.17 10.12 1.22
CA PHE A 116 -4.31 11.03 1.16
C PHE A 116 -4.07 12.01 0.02
N ASN A 117 -5.07 12.24 -0.83
CA ASN A 117 -4.93 13.13 -1.98
C ASN A 117 -4.35 14.47 -1.50
N TRP A 118 -3.16 14.80 -2.00
CA TRP A 118 -2.71 16.17 -2.06
C TRP A 118 -3.61 16.87 -3.09
N ASP A 119 -4.63 17.54 -2.60
CA ASP A 119 -5.18 18.70 -3.29
C ASP A 119 -4.08 19.79 -3.25
N PRO A 120 -3.71 20.43 -4.37
CA PRO A 120 -2.84 21.62 -4.35
C PRO A 120 -3.31 22.73 -3.40
N SER A 121 -4.60 22.73 -3.04
CA SER A 121 -5.24 23.66 -2.11
C SER A 121 -5.36 23.15 -0.67
N GLY A 122 -4.87 21.94 -0.37
CA GLY A 122 -4.69 21.43 0.98
C GLY A 122 -5.99 21.20 1.75
N VAL A 123 -6.50 19.97 1.68
CA VAL A 123 -7.29 19.38 2.76
C VAL A 123 -6.96 17.90 2.86
N GLY A 124 -6.18 17.58 3.89
CA GLY A 124 -5.96 16.26 4.46
C GLY A 124 -6.05 16.38 5.96
#